data_AF-A0A3L6DGP1-F1
#
_entry.id   AF-A0A3L6DGP1-F1
#
_cell.length_a   1.000
_cell.length_b   1.000
_cell.length_c   1.000
_cell.angle_alpha   90.00
_cell.angle_beta   90.00
_cell.angle_gamma   90.00
#
_symmetry.space_group_name_H-M   'P 1'
#
loop_
_entity.id
_entity.type
_entity.pdbx_description
1 polymer ?
#
loop_
_entity_poly.entity_id
_entity_poly.type
_entity_poly.pdbx_seq_one_letter_code
_entity_poly.pdbx_strand_id
1 'polypeptide(L)'
;MIARAEDANKRNRKLHVDLTTAQARATALESREVIAVEALKQAKDEHVQKLMEASLVTRNQHRALQIQEPASSNPVQPIKAEDPEILEGHPISISGEKKAWELPKGAIVLEGIPVFPQAMDKQSTSSPPKIPR
;
A
#
# COMPACT_ATOMS: atom_id res chain seq x y z
N MET A 1 71.08 6.58 -26.09
CA MET A 1 70.36 5.51 -25.36
C MET A 1 69.96 5.93 -23.94
N ILE A 2 70.85 6.54 -23.16
CA ILE A 2 70.65 6.89 -21.74
C ILE A 2 69.47 7.86 -21.51
N ALA A 3 69.39 8.98 -22.26
CA ALA A 3 68.30 9.96 -22.11
C ALA A 3 66.89 9.34 -22.27
N ARG A 4 66.72 8.39 -23.21
CA ARG A 4 65.45 7.69 -23.43
C ARG A 4 65.05 6.82 -22.23
N ALA A 5 66.02 6.21 -21.55
CA ALA A 5 65.78 5.39 -20.37
C ALA A 5 65.40 6.25 -19.16
N GLU A 6 66.03 7.41 -18.98
CA GLU A 6 65.69 8.35 -17.91
C GLU A 6 64.27 8.89 -18.06
N ASP A 7 63.84 9.26 -19.26
CA ASP A 7 62.48 9.74 -19.51
C ASP A 7 61.42 8.65 -19.34
N ALA A 8 61.77 7.39 -19.61
CA ALA A 8 60.91 6.25 -19.29
C ALA A 8 60.77 6.08 -17.77
N ASN A 9 61.85 6.22 -17.01
CA ASN A 9 61.84 6.12 -15.56
C ASN A 9 61.01 7.23 -14.90
N LYS A 10 61.16 8.48 -15.36
CA LYS A 10 60.33 9.62 -14.91
C LYS A 10 58.83 9.36 -15.15
N ARG A 11 58.49 8.83 -16.34
CA ARG A 11 57.11 8.45 -16.68
C ARG A 11 56.60 7.31 -15.79
N ASN A 12 57.42 6.30 -15.54
CA ASN A 12 57.05 5.17 -14.68
C ASN A 12 56.74 5.65 -13.24
N ARG A 13 57.60 6.50 -12.68
CA ARG A 13 57.36 7.11 -11.36
C ARG A 13 56.08 7.92 -11.32
N LYS A 14 55.80 8.71 -12.36
CA LYS A 14 54.55 9.48 -12.45
C LYS A 14 53.34 8.55 -12.50
N LEU A 15 53.37 7.53 -13.35
CA LEU A 15 52.28 6.55 -13.46
C LEU A 15 52.05 5.81 -12.14
N HIS A 16 53.09 5.49 -11.38
CA HIS A 16 52.96 4.87 -10.07
C HIS A 16 52.23 5.78 -9.06
N VAL A 17 52.55 7.07 -9.06
CA VAL A 17 51.86 8.08 -8.22
C VAL A 17 50.40 8.24 -8.65
N ASP A 18 50.16 8.35 -9.96
CA ASP A 18 48.81 8.50 -10.52
C ASP A 18 47.95 7.26 -10.20
N LEU A 19 48.51 6.06 -10.33
CA LEU A 19 47.86 4.79 -9.99
C LEU A 19 47.50 4.73 -8.49
N THR A 20 48.45 5.07 -7.62
CA THR A 20 48.21 5.08 -6.16
C THR A 20 47.14 6.09 -5.78
N THR A 21 47.16 7.27 -6.42
CA THR A 21 46.14 8.31 -6.21
C THR A 21 44.77 7.86 -6.69
N ALA A 22 44.70 7.23 -7.86
CA ALA A 22 43.45 6.69 -8.41
C ALA A 22 42.88 5.58 -7.51
N GLN A 23 43.73 4.69 -7.00
CA GLN A 23 43.33 3.64 -6.07
C GLN A 23 42.78 4.21 -4.75
N ALA A 24 43.46 5.19 -4.16
CA ALA A 24 42.96 5.85 -2.95
C ALA A 24 41.60 6.54 -3.17
N ARG A 25 41.41 7.17 -4.34
CA ARG A 25 40.12 7.77 -4.71
C ARG A 25 39.03 6.73 -4.93
N ALA A 26 39.34 5.61 -5.58
CA ALA A 26 38.40 4.51 -5.76
C ALA A 26 37.94 3.95 -4.42
N THR A 27 38.85 3.62 -3.51
CA THR A 27 38.51 3.13 -2.16
C THR A 27 37.70 4.17 -1.36
N ALA A 28 38.02 5.45 -1.48
CA ALA A 28 37.24 6.50 -0.82
C ALA A 28 35.82 6.62 -1.39
N LEU A 29 35.64 6.44 -2.69
CA LEU A 29 34.31 6.44 -3.32
C LEU A 29 33.50 5.19 -2.95
N GLU A 30 34.11 4.01 -2.95
CA GLU A 30 33.47 2.77 -2.50
C GLU A 30 32.98 2.90 -1.05
N SER A 31 33.82 3.44 -0.15
CA SER A 31 33.42 3.69 1.23
C SER A 31 32.24 4.68 1.33
N ARG A 32 32.25 5.76 0.54
CA ARG A 32 31.14 6.73 0.51
C ARG A 32 29.85 6.12 -0.02
N GLU A 33 29.93 5.26 -1.03
CA GLU A 33 28.77 4.57 -1.58
C GLU A 33 28.14 3.64 -0.53
N VAL A 34 28.95 2.87 0.19
CA VAL A 34 28.46 2.02 1.30
C VAL A 34 27.71 2.86 2.35
N ILE A 35 28.29 4.00 2.77
CA ILE A 35 27.67 4.90 3.74
C ILE A 35 26.34 5.47 3.20
N ALA A 36 26.31 5.89 1.93
CA ALA A 36 25.10 6.46 1.33
C ALA A 36 23.98 5.42 1.19
N VAL A 37 24.32 4.19 0.79
CA VAL A 37 23.36 3.09 0.67
C VAL A 37 22.79 2.71 2.04
N GLU A 38 23.63 2.63 3.06
CA GLU A 38 23.19 2.32 4.43
C GLU A 38 22.30 3.43 5.00
N ALA A 39 22.67 4.70 4.83
CA ALA A 39 21.86 5.83 5.24
C ALA A 39 20.49 5.85 4.55
N LEU A 40 20.44 5.52 3.25
CA LEU A 40 19.20 5.44 2.50
C LEU A 40 18.30 4.30 3.01
N LYS A 41 18.89 3.13 3.30
CA LYS A 41 18.16 2.00 3.88
C LYS A 41 17.56 2.40 5.24
N GLN A 42 18.37 2.97 6.11
CA GLN A 42 17.92 3.45 7.43
C GLN A 42 16.79 4.46 7.32
N ALA A 43 16.90 5.45 6.42
CA ALA A 43 15.86 6.45 6.21
C ALA A 43 14.54 5.82 5.72
N LYS A 44 14.61 4.79 4.87
CA LYS A 44 13.42 4.06 4.42
C LYS A 44 12.78 3.25 5.55
N ASP A 45 13.59 2.58 6.36
CA ASP A 45 13.11 1.80 7.51
C ASP A 45 12.42 2.72 8.53
N GLU A 46 13.01 3.89 8.82
CA GLU A 46 12.40 4.92 9.67
C GLU A 46 11.09 5.47 9.09
N HIS A 47 11.01 5.67 7.77
CA HIS A 47 9.78 6.13 7.13
C HIS A 47 8.66 5.09 7.23
N VAL A 48 8.97 3.81 6.98
CA VAL A 48 8.03 2.70 7.15
C VAL A 48 7.55 2.60 8.59
N GLN A 49 8.47 2.73 9.56
CA GLN A 49 8.13 2.74 10.99
C GLN A 49 7.15 3.87 11.32
N LYS A 50 7.43 5.10 10.87
CA LYS A 50 6.54 6.26 11.09
C LYS A 50 5.16 6.06 10.45
N LEU A 51 5.09 5.47 9.26
CA LEU A 51 3.82 5.14 8.61
C LEU A 51 3.03 4.09 9.40
N MET A 52 3.70 3.05 9.91
CA MET A 52 3.09 2.03 10.76
C MET A 52 2.50 2.66 12.02
N GLU A 53 3.26 3.49 12.72
CA GLU A 53 2.80 4.20 13.92
C GLU A 53 1.61 5.12 13.64
N ALA A 54 1.69 5.93 12.58
CA ALA A 54 0.59 6.82 12.19
C ALA A 54 -0.69 6.04 11.84
N SER A 55 -0.57 4.89 11.16
CA SER A 55 -1.72 4.03 10.83
C SER A 55 -2.38 3.44 12.07
N LEU A 56 -1.59 3.00 13.06
CA LEU A 56 -2.08 2.45 14.32
C LEU A 56 -2.77 3.52 15.14
N VAL A 57 -2.17 4.71 15.26
CA VAL A 57 -2.77 5.85 15.98
C VAL A 57 -4.11 6.23 15.35
N THR A 58 -4.15 6.41 14.03
CA THR A 58 -5.37 6.81 13.31
C THR A 58 -6.47 5.75 13.44
N ARG A 59 -6.12 4.47 13.29
CA ARG A 59 -7.07 3.36 13.45
C ARG A 59 -7.63 3.30 14.88
N ASN A 60 -6.77 3.49 15.88
CA ASN A 60 -7.20 3.48 17.28
C ASN A 60 -8.08 4.67 17.63
N GLN A 61 -7.79 5.86 17.09
CA GLN A 61 -8.66 7.04 17.22
C GLN A 61 -10.04 6.78 16.61
N HIS A 62 -10.12 6.24 15.39
CA HIS A 62 -11.39 5.89 14.76
C HIS A 62 -12.18 4.85 15.58
N ARG A 63 -11.51 3.82 16.11
CA ARG A 63 -12.15 2.86 17.02
C ARG A 63 -12.66 3.52 18.30
N ALA A 64 -11.88 4.43 18.88
CA ALA A 64 -12.29 5.15 20.09
C ALA A 64 -13.52 6.04 19.84
N LEU A 65 -13.59 6.69 18.67
CA LEU A 65 -14.77 7.47 18.24
C LEU A 65 -15.99 6.57 18.03
N GLN A 66 -15.85 5.43 17.35
CA GLN A 66 -16.96 4.46 17.18
C GLN A 66 -17.50 3.90 18.50
N ILE A 67 -16.64 3.73 19.52
CA ILE A 67 -17.06 3.25 20.83
C ILE A 67 -17.75 4.36 21.64
N GLN A 68 -17.34 5.61 21.45
CA GLN A 68 -17.93 6.78 22.13
C GLN A 68 -19.18 7.31 21.44
N GLU A 69 -19.35 7.07 20.15
CA GLU A 69 -20.59 7.35 19.44
C GLU A 69 -21.67 6.47 20.08
N PRO A 70 -22.60 7.03 20.87
CA PRO A 70 -23.66 6.21 21.43
C PRO A 70 -24.36 5.58 20.24
N ALA A 71 -24.46 4.24 20.22
CA ALA A 71 -25.30 3.54 19.27
C ALA A 71 -26.59 4.33 19.18
N SER A 72 -26.84 4.97 18.03
CA SER A 72 -27.96 5.89 17.88
C SER A 72 -29.16 5.19 18.49
N SER A 73 -29.85 5.85 19.43
CA SER A 73 -30.83 5.23 20.34
C SER A 73 -32.02 4.55 19.63
N ASN A 74 -32.05 4.54 18.30
CA ASN A 74 -32.89 3.68 17.49
C ASN A 74 -32.01 2.64 16.79
N PRO A 75 -32.07 1.35 17.17
CA PRO A 75 -31.69 0.30 16.24
C PRO A 75 -32.72 0.36 15.10
N VAL A 76 -32.41 1.09 14.03
CA VAL A 76 -33.06 0.82 12.76
C VAL A 76 -32.70 -0.62 12.47
N GLN A 77 -33.67 -1.51 12.66
CA GLN A 77 -33.51 -2.90 12.28
C GLN A 77 -33.06 -2.87 10.83
N PRO A 78 -31.93 -3.52 10.45
CA PRO A 78 -31.71 -3.80 9.05
C PRO A 78 -32.99 -4.46 8.59
N ILE A 79 -33.65 -3.87 7.56
CA ILE A 79 -34.89 -4.39 6.98
C ILE A 79 -34.69 -5.90 6.90
N LYS A 80 -35.41 -6.64 7.76
CA LYS A 80 -35.43 -8.08 7.63
C LYS A 80 -35.98 -8.26 6.23
N ALA A 81 -35.19 -8.86 5.34
CA ALA A 81 -35.75 -9.42 4.13
C ALA A 81 -36.89 -10.32 4.63
N GLU A 82 -38.12 -9.84 4.49
CA GLU A 82 -39.29 -10.68 4.63
C GLU A 82 -39.03 -11.91 3.78
N ASP A 83 -39.32 -13.07 4.36
CA ASP A 83 -39.06 -14.37 3.76
C ASP A 83 -39.37 -14.35 2.26
N PRO A 84 -38.58 -15.03 1.41
CA PRO A 84 -38.82 -15.11 -0.02
C PRO A 84 -40.04 -16.01 -0.27
N GLU A 85 -41.21 -15.54 0.14
CA GLU A 85 -42.48 -16.19 -0.10
C GLU A 85 -43.08 -15.69 -1.41
N ILE A 86 -42.27 -15.69 -2.47
CA ILE A 86 -42.79 -15.72 -3.83
C ILE A 86 -41.87 -16.64 -4.65
N LEU A 87 -42.04 -17.94 -4.41
CA LEU A 87 -42.05 -18.81 -5.58
C LEU A 87 -43.20 -18.36 -6.48
N GLU A 88 -42.87 -18.31 -7.77
CA GLU A 88 -43.80 -18.55 -8.87
C GLU A 88 -44.60 -17.33 -9.39
N GLY A 89 -43.88 -16.52 -10.16
CA GLY A 89 -44.18 -16.38 -11.58
C GLY A 89 -45.47 -15.65 -11.98
N HIS A 90 -45.34 -14.37 -12.34
CA HIS A 90 -45.74 -13.90 -13.68
C HIS A 90 -45.16 -12.50 -14.00
N PRO A 91 -44.56 -12.27 -15.19
CA PRO A 91 -43.82 -11.05 -15.51
C PRO A 91 -44.62 -10.09 -16.39
N ILE A 92 -44.93 -8.87 -15.95
CA ILE A 92 -45.52 -7.79 -16.79
C ILE A 92 -45.18 -6.46 -16.11
N SER A 93 -44.75 -5.36 -16.72
CA SER A 93 -44.22 -5.02 -18.04
C SER A 93 -43.56 -3.66 -17.84
N ILE A 94 -42.35 -3.48 -18.34
CA ILE A 94 -41.75 -2.15 -18.53
C ILE A 94 -42.40 -1.48 -19.74
N SER A 95 -43.68 -1.09 -19.63
CA SER A 95 -44.32 -0.31 -20.69
C SER A 95 -43.82 1.13 -20.64
N GLY A 96 -42.74 1.36 -21.40
CA GLY A 96 -42.43 2.59 -22.12
C GLY A 96 -42.57 3.92 -21.40
N GLU A 97 -41.45 4.46 -20.91
CA GLU A 97 -41.01 5.78 -21.35
C GLU A 97 -39.49 5.91 -21.23
N LYS A 98 -38.83 6.13 -22.37
CA LYS A 98 -37.38 6.32 -22.47
C LYS A 98 -37.00 7.66 -21.84
N LYS A 99 -36.49 7.66 -20.61
CA LYS A 99 -35.61 8.74 -20.14
C LYS A 99 -34.17 8.29 -20.36
N ALA A 100 -33.62 8.71 -21.49
CA ALA A 100 -32.18 8.68 -21.73
C ALA A 100 -31.52 9.49 -20.62
N TRP A 101 -30.82 8.82 -19.71
CA TRP A 101 -29.87 9.49 -18.83
C TRP A 101 -28.75 10.03 -19.72
N GLU A 102 -28.83 11.31 -20.09
CA GLU A 102 -27.71 11.97 -20.76
C GLU A 102 -26.50 11.96 -19.82
N LEU A 103 -25.42 11.32 -20.29
CA LEU A 103 -24.13 11.32 -19.61
C LEU A 103 -23.62 12.76 -19.53
N PRO A 104 -23.30 13.28 -18.33
CA PRO A 104 -22.66 14.59 -18.22
C PRO A 104 -21.32 14.56 -18.94
N LYS A 105 -21.07 15.60 -19.74
CA LYS A 105 -19.92 15.72 -20.65
C LYS A 105 -18.62 15.78 -19.83
N GLY A 106 -18.01 14.61 -19.63
CA GLY A 106 -16.80 14.44 -18.80
C GLY A 106 -16.72 13.13 -18.02
N ALA A 107 -17.75 12.28 -18.03
CA ALA A 107 -17.68 10.95 -17.41
C ALA A 107 -16.74 10.03 -18.21
N ILE A 108 -15.54 9.80 -17.67
CA ILE A 108 -14.59 8.82 -18.20
C ILE A 108 -15.16 7.44 -17.87
N VAL A 109 -15.56 6.71 -18.90
CA VAL A 109 -15.96 5.30 -18.79
C VAL A 109 -14.70 4.48 -18.52
N LEU A 110 -14.53 4.01 -17.28
CA LEU A 110 -13.59 2.94 -16.99
C LEU A 110 -14.21 1.62 -17.47
N GLU A 111 -13.82 1.25 -18.68
CA GLU A 111 -14.13 -0.05 -19.27
C GLU A 111 -13.44 -1.15 -18.43
N GLY A 112 -14.25 -2.01 -17.79
CA GLY A 112 -13.86 -3.36 -17.42
C GLY A 112 -13.20 -3.60 -16.07
N ILE A 113 -14.00 -3.72 -15.00
CA ILE A 113 -13.91 -4.82 -14.02
C ILE A 113 -15.33 -5.12 -13.50
N PRO A 114 -15.93 -6.30 -13.76
CA PRO A 114 -17.16 -6.70 -13.10
C PRO A 114 -16.87 -7.02 -11.62
N VAL A 115 -17.29 -6.11 -10.73
CA VAL A 115 -17.33 -6.36 -9.29
C VAL A 115 -18.58 -7.19 -8.99
N PHE A 116 -18.39 -8.41 -8.48
CA PHE A 116 -19.43 -9.13 -7.76
C PHE A 116 -18.94 -9.44 -6.34
N PRO A 117 -19.60 -8.93 -5.29
CA PRO A 117 -19.32 -9.32 -3.91
C PRO A 117 -19.97 -10.67 -3.65
N GLN A 118 -19.17 -11.72 -3.53
CA GLN A 118 -19.67 -13.03 -3.12
C GLN A 118 -19.87 -13.04 -1.60
N ALA A 119 -21.12 -13.01 -1.19
CA ALA A 119 -21.56 -13.21 0.18
C ALA A 119 -21.12 -14.60 0.69
N MET A 120 -20.52 -14.64 1.87
CA MET A 120 -20.44 -15.84 2.71
C MET A 120 -20.89 -15.44 4.12
N ASP A 121 -22.20 -15.48 4.30
CA ASP A 121 -22.84 -15.66 5.58
C ASP A 121 -22.70 -17.14 5.97
N LYS A 122 -22.05 -17.40 7.12
CA LYS A 122 -22.34 -18.53 8.01
C LYS A 122 -22.05 -18.12 9.45
N GLN A 123 -23.10 -17.63 10.11
CA GLN A 123 -23.28 -17.76 11.55
C GLN A 123 -22.94 -19.18 12.04
N SER A 124 -22.18 -19.27 13.11
CA SER A 124 -22.17 -20.43 14.00
C SER A 124 -22.14 -19.92 15.43
N THR A 125 -23.31 -19.99 16.05
CA THR A 125 -23.53 -19.79 17.48
C THR A 125 -22.72 -20.81 18.28
N SER A 126 -21.82 -20.36 19.15
CA SER A 126 -21.27 -21.17 20.23
C SER A 126 -21.33 -20.37 21.53
N SER A 127 -22.19 -20.83 22.42
CA SER A 127 -22.55 -20.30 23.74
C SER A 127 -21.34 -20.06 24.67
N PRO A 128 -21.44 -19.17 25.67
CA PRO A 128 -20.37 -18.93 26.63
C PRO A 128 -20.25 -20.06 27.67
N PRO A 129 -19.04 -20.31 28.24
CA PRO A 129 -18.83 -21.37 29.20
C PRO A 129 -19.42 -21.03 30.58
N LYS A 130 -20.17 -21.97 31.18
CA LYS A 130 -20.58 -21.94 32.58
C LYS A 130 -19.42 -22.36 33.48
N ILE A 131 -19.09 -21.54 34.46
CA ILE A 131 -18.14 -21.84 35.54
C ILE A 131 -18.88 -22.65 36.63
N PRO A 132 -18.41 -23.85 37.03
CA PRO A 132 -18.86 -24.48 38.27
C PRO A 132 -17.95 -24.08 39.45
N ARG A 133 -18.56 -23.99 40.64
CA ARG A 133 -17.90 -23.81 41.94
C ARG A 133 -17.01 -24.99 42.32
#